data_AF-A0A378AF10-F1
#
_entry.id   AF-A0A378AF10-F1
#
_cell.length_a   1.000
_cell.length_b   1.000
_cell.length_c   1.000
_cell.angle_alpha   90.00
_cell.angle_beta   90.00
_cell.angle_gamma   90.00
#
_symmetry.space_group_name_H-M   'P 1'
#
loop_
_entity.id
_entity.type
_entity.pdbx_description
1 polymer ?
#
loop_
_entity_poly.entity_id
_entity_poly.type
_entity_poly.pdbx_seq_one_letter_code
_entity_poly.pdbx_strand_id
1 'polypeptide(L)'
;MPTVVSLFSGCGGSDAGVLNAGFDVLMANDILPYARDVYLANHPETDYVLGDVGGITSFPSADLLVGCYPCQGFSQGGVRKADRKINTLYLEFARALRVIKPKAFIVENVSGMVRRNFEHLLQDQFKVFTEAGYKVKSQILNASHFGVAQNRKRIFIVGIHESFGTEYTFPQASFGEGLKPYTTIKDAIGDMPEWPTGEFYDIDFHWYYMSRNRRQGWDQVSKTIVANPRHMPLHPISPELEKLGPDAWRFVNDNPARRFSYREAARLQGFGDIMFPDTERASMNMKYTVIGNAVPPPLFEAVAKALPDIWD
;
A
#
# COMPACT_ATOMS: atom_id res chain seq x y z
N MET A 1 10.72 -2.30 23.39
CA MET A 1 9.88 -1.89 22.25
C MET A 1 9.36 -3.16 21.62
N PRO A 2 8.06 -3.30 21.34
CA PRO A 2 7.54 -4.50 20.69
C PRO A 2 8.16 -4.67 19.29
N THR A 3 8.46 -5.91 18.95
CA THR A 3 9.25 -6.28 17.76
C THR A 3 8.39 -6.80 16.62
N VAL A 4 8.85 -6.61 15.38
CA VAL A 4 8.08 -6.91 14.16
C VAL A 4 8.89 -7.74 13.16
N VAL A 5 8.21 -8.72 12.56
CA VAL A 5 8.60 -9.31 11.27
C VAL A 5 7.65 -8.79 10.20
N SER A 6 8.18 -8.24 9.11
CA SER A 6 7.41 -7.73 7.97
C SER A 6 7.65 -8.59 6.73
N LEU A 7 6.59 -9.19 6.19
CA LEU A 7 6.64 -10.01 4.98
C LEU A 7 5.95 -9.28 3.83
N PHE A 8 6.49 -9.43 2.62
CA PHE A 8 6.02 -8.69 1.44
C PHE A 8 6.07 -7.16 1.67
N SER A 9 7.17 -6.70 2.27
CA SER A 9 7.35 -5.34 2.78
C SER A 9 7.40 -4.27 1.67
N GLY A 10 7.67 -4.67 0.42
CA GLY A 10 7.91 -3.74 -0.67
C GLY A 10 8.99 -2.71 -0.30
N CYS A 11 8.74 -1.44 -0.62
CA CYS A 11 9.65 -0.35 -0.24
C CYS A 11 9.48 0.16 1.21
N GLY A 12 8.68 -0.52 2.05
CA GLY A 12 8.57 -0.19 3.48
C GLY A 12 7.43 0.75 3.85
N GLY A 13 6.36 0.84 3.04
CA GLY A 13 5.21 1.70 3.38
C GLY A 13 4.47 1.30 4.66
N SER A 14 4.21 0.00 4.84
CA SER A 14 3.69 -0.56 6.09
C SER A 14 4.66 -0.38 7.25
N ASP A 15 5.94 -0.56 6.95
CA ASP A 15 7.03 -0.62 7.93
C ASP A 15 7.29 0.76 8.53
N ALA A 16 7.30 1.82 7.71
CA ALA A 16 7.28 3.20 8.18
C ALA A 16 6.08 3.48 9.10
N GLY A 17 4.91 2.90 8.81
CA GLY A 17 3.73 3.03 9.65
C GLY A 17 3.86 2.36 11.02
N VAL A 18 4.41 1.15 11.10
CA VAL A 18 4.63 0.47 12.40
C VAL A 18 5.77 1.08 13.19
N LEU A 19 6.82 1.56 12.54
CA LEU A 19 7.90 2.32 13.19
C LEU A 19 7.34 3.59 13.85
N ASN A 20 6.51 4.35 13.13
CA ASN A 20 5.82 5.53 13.68
C ASN A 20 4.82 5.19 14.81
N ALA A 21 4.35 3.95 14.87
CA ALA A 21 3.50 3.44 15.94
C ALA A 21 4.29 2.97 17.17
N GLY A 22 5.62 3.05 17.15
CA GLY A 22 6.48 2.69 18.29
C GLY A 22 6.87 1.22 18.34
N PHE A 23 6.89 0.54 17.20
CA PHE A 23 7.42 -0.81 17.06
C PHE A 23 8.82 -0.80 16.45
N ASP A 24 9.56 -1.89 16.63
CA ASP A 24 10.89 -2.11 16.04
C ASP A 24 10.84 -3.22 14.98
N VAL A 25 11.28 -2.93 13.75
CA VAL A 25 11.23 -3.89 12.64
C VAL A 25 12.54 -4.65 12.55
N LEU A 26 12.56 -5.86 13.11
CA LEU A 26 13.73 -6.74 13.15
C LEU A 26 14.09 -7.27 11.77
N MET A 27 13.07 -7.69 11.01
CA MET A 27 13.25 -8.34 9.72
C MET A 27 12.17 -7.89 8.73
N ALA A 28 12.60 -7.60 7.50
CA ALA A 28 11.72 -7.33 6.36
C ALA A 28 12.03 -8.28 5.19
N ASN A 29 11.02 -8.64 4.40
CA ASN A 29 11.20 -9.48 3.22
C ASN A 29 10.37 -9.00 2.02
N ASP A 30 10.99 -8.96 0.84
CA ASP A 30 10.30 -8.88 -0.45
C ASP A 30 11.13 -9.58 -1.53
N ILE A 31 10.50 -9.92 -2.65
CA ILE A 31 11.15 -10.54 -3.81
C ILE A 31 11.74 -9.50 -4.77
N LEU A 32 11.29 -8.25 -4.73
CA LEU A 32 11.67 -7.20 -5.67
C LEU A 32 13.01 -6.55 -5.29
N PRO A 33 14.07 -6.69 -6.12
CA PRO A 33 15.39 -6.16 -5.78
C PRO A 33 15.44 -4.64 -5.58
N TYR A 34 14.71 -3.86 -6.39
CA TYR A 34 14.68 -2.40 -6.21
C TYR A 34 13.85 -1.97 -4.98
N ALA A 35 12.91 -2.80 -4.53
CA ALA A 35 12.16 -2.52 -3.31
C ALA A 35 13.09 -2.57 -2.09
N ARG A 36 14.01 -3.55 -2.04
CA ARG A 36 15.11 -3.60 -1.05
C ARG A 36 15.96 -2.34 -1.09
N ASP A 37 16.39 -1.89 -2.27
CA ASP A 37 17.27 -0.72 -2.37
C ASP A 37 16.59 0.51 -1.75
N VAL A 38 15.34 0.77 -2.12
CA VAL A 38 14.55 1.88 -1.55
C VAL A 38 14.32 1.66 -0.04
N TYR A 39 14.00 0.44 0.38
CA TYR A 39 13.79 0.13 1.79
C TYR A 39 15.03 0.46 2.62
N LEU A 40 16.19 -0.10 2.27
CA LEU A 40 17.43 0.06 3.03
C LEU A 40 17.98 1.50 2.99
N ALA A 41 17.64 2.28 1.96
CA ALA A 41 17.94 3.70 1.98
C ALA A 41 17.20 4.41 3.12
N ASN A 42 15.95 4.02 3.42
CA ASN A 42 15.09 4.70 4.39
C ASN A 42 15.05 4.02 5.77
N HIS A 43 15.38 2.73 5.85
CA HIS A 43 15.37 1.89 7.04
C HIS A 43 16.65 1.02 7.07
N PRO A 44 17.84 1.64 7.26
CA PRO A 44 19.12 0.94 7.11
C PRO A 44 19.42 -0.09 8.20
N GLU A 45 18.73 -0.01 9.35
CA GLU A 45 18.97 -0.88 10.51
C GLU A 45 18.24 -2.22 10.44
N THR A 46 17.22 -2.34 9.59
CA THR A 46 16.41 -3.57 9.46
C THR A 46 17.16 -4.66 8.70
N ASP A 47 17.09 -5.91 9.19
CA ASP A 47 17.58 -7.07 8.45
C ASP A 47 16.65 -7.38 7.27
N TYR A 48 17.06 -7.00 6.06
CA TYR A 48 16.27 -7.16 4.86
C TYR A 48 16.65 -8.42 4.07
N VAL A 49 15.71 -9.36 4.00
CA VAL A 49 15.85 -10.61 3.23
C VAL A 49 15.24 -10.45 1.84
N LEU A 50 16.08 -10.35 0.82
CA LEU A 50 15.65 -10.35 -0.59
C LEU A 50 15.44 -11.78 -1.09
N GLY A 51 14.20 -12.12 -1.45
CA GLY A 51 13.89 -13.42 -2.02
C GLY A 51 12.43 -13.83 -1.85
N ASP A 52 12.09 -15.00 -2.40
CA ASP A 52 10.79 -15.62 -2.18
C ASP A 52 10.64 -16.02 -0.71
N VAL A 53 9.57 -15.55 -0.07
CA VAL A 53 9.22 -15.88 1.32
C VAL A 53 9.13 -17.40 1.55
N GLY A 54 8.76 -18.18 0.53
CA GLY A 54 8.70 -19.64 0.60
C GLY A 54 10.07 -20.29 0.85
N GLY A 55 11.16 -19.60 0.54
CA GLY A 55 12.53 -20.03 0.86
C GLY A 55 12.96 -19.73 2.31
N ILE A 56 12.19 -18.93 3.05
CA ILE A 56 12.54 -18.51 4.41
C ILE A 56 11.98 -19.51 5.42
N THR A 57 12.85 -20.32 6.03
CA THR A 57 12.45 -21.39 6.95
C THR A 57 12.58 -21.02 8.43
N SER A 58 13.38 -20.00 8.75
CA SER A 58 13.61 -19.50 10.10
C SER A 58 13.27 -18.01 10.15
N PHE A 59 12.62 -17.60 11.23
CA PHE A 59 12.23 -16.22 11.50
C PHE A 59 12.69 -15.85 12.92
N PRO A 60 13.07 -14.59 13.18
CA PRO A 60 13.27 -14.14 14.55
C PRO A 60 11.95 -14.21 15.32
N SER A 61 12.05 -14.34 16.64
CA SER A 61 10.88 -14.15 17.51
C SER A 61 10.44 -12.69 17.43
N ALA A 62 9.13 -12.45 17.30
CA ALA A 62 8.58 -11.12 17.20
C ALA A 62 7.19 -11.03 17.82
N ASP A 63 6.84 -9.86 18.35
CA ASP A 63 5.55 -9.59 18.98
C ASP A 63 4.43 -9.36 17.95
N LEU A 64 4.79 -8.85 16.77
CA LEU A 64 3.88 -8.52 15.68
C LEU A 64 4.37 -9.11 14.35
N LEU A 65 3.45 -9.67 13.57
CA LEU A 65 3.70 -10.07 12.19
C LEU A 65 2.89 -9.20 11.22
N VAL A 66 3.57 -8.58 10.26
CA VAL A 66 2.96 -7.73 9.23
C VAL A 66 3.08 -8.38 7.85
N GLY A 67 2.04 -8.26 7.02
CA GLY A 67 2.01 -8.86 5.68
C GLY A 67 1.25 -8.04 4.65
N CYS A 68 1.84 -7.81 3.48
CA CYS A 68 1.22 -7.09 2.35
C CYS A 68 1.29 -7.89 1.04
N TYR A 69 0.87 -9.16 1.06
CA TYR A 69 1.03 -10.05 -0.09
C TYR A 69 0.17 -9.67 -1.30
N PRO A 70 0.69 -9.86 -2.52
CA PRO A 70 -0.03 -9.51 -3.73
C PRO A 70 -1.22 -10.44 -3.97
N CYS A 71 -2.31 -9.85 -4.43
CA CYS A 71 -3.58 -10.53 -4.66
C CYS A 71 -4.00 -10.36 -6.13
N GLN A 72 -3.19 -10.91 -7.05
CA GLN A 72 -3.35 -10.65 -8.49
C GLN A 72 -4.66 -11.19 -9.07
N GLY A 73 -5.25 -12.24 -8.49
CA GLY A 73 -6.57 -12.76 -8.89
C GLY A 73 -7.73 -11.77 -8.68
N PHE A 74 -7.53 -10.72 -7.89
CA PHE A 74 -8.60 -9.88 -7.31
C PHE A 74 -8.58 -8.44 -7.83
N SER A 75 -7.54 -8.05 -8.57
CA SER A 75 -7.45 -6.73 -9.18
C SER A 75 -8.38 -6.64 -10.40
N GLN A 76 -9.01 -5.47 -10.59
CA GLN A 76 -9.89 -5.22 -11.75
C GLN A 76 -9.18 -5.33 -13.12
N GLY A 77 -7.85 -5.46 -13.15
CA GLY A 77 -7.04 -5.53 -14.36
C GLY A 77 -6.21 -6.81 -14.54
N GLY A 78 -6.35 -7.81 -13.65
CA GLY A 78 -5.58 -9.06 -13.69
C GLY A 78 -6.33 -10.20 -14.40
N VAL A 79 -5.66 -10.89 -15.31
CA VAL A 79 -6.22 -12.03 -16.06
C VAL A 79 -6.65 -13.15 -15.11
N ARG A 80 -7.94 -13.52 -15.23
CA ARG A 80 -8.72 -14.44 -14.41
C ARG A 80 -8.20 -15.90 -14.47
N LYS A 81 -7.30 -16.30 -13.58
CA LYS A 81 -6.98 -17.71 -13.33
C LYS A 81 -6.82 -17.96 -11.83
N ALA A 82 -7.71 -18.78 -11.27
CA ALA A 82 -7.74 -19.13 -9.84
C ALA A 82 -6.47 -19.92 -9.41
N ASP A 83 -5.90 -20.72 -10.32
CA ASP A 83 -4.78 -21.64 -10.04
C ASP A 83 -3.39 -21.00 -9.97
N ARG A 84 -3.28 -19.66 -9.95
CA ARG A 84 -1.97 -19.02 -9.84
C ARG A 84 -1.45 -19.13 -8.40
N LYS A 85 -0.23 -19.65 -8.22
CA LYS A 85 0.52 -19.71 -6.95
C LYS A 85 0.54 -18.40 -6.15
N ILE A 86 0.38 -17.26 -6.83
CA ILE A 86 0.30 -15.95 -6.17
C ILE A 86 -0.94 -15.79 -5.27
N ASN A 87 -2.03 -16.52 -5.57
CA ASN A 87 -3.25 -16.49 -4.76
C ASN A 87 -3.12 -17.30 -3.46
N THR A 88 -2.02 -18.07 -3.30
CA THR A 88 -1.75 -18.88 -2.10
C THR A 88 -0.64 -18.30 -1.23
N LEU A 89 -0.13 -17.10 -1.52
CA LEU A 89 0.92 -16.46 -0.69
C LEU A 89 0.45 -16.16 0.75
N TYR A 90 -0.85 -16.06 0.98
CA TYR A 90 -1.39 -15.99 2.33
C TYR A 90 -1.08 -17.26 3.16
N LEU A 91 -0.86 -18.42 2.52
CA LEU A 91 -0.42 -19.64 3.20
C LEU A 91 1.03 -19.54 3.68
N GLU A 92 1.89 -18.85 2.94
CA GLU A 92 3.26 -18.56 3.40
C GLU A 92 3.26 -17.59 4.58
N PHE A 93 2.37 -16.59 4.54
CA PHE A 93 2.12 -15.73 5.69
C PHE A 93 1.62 -16.55 6.90
N ALA A 94 0.67 -17.46 6.68
CA ALA A 94 0.17 -18.34 7.74
C ALA A 94 1.23 -19.33 8.26
N ARG A 95 2.18 -19.75 7.41
CA ARG A 95 3.32 -20.56 7.83
C ARG A 95 4.22 -19.76 8.78
N ALA A 96 4.56 -18.52 8.42
CA ALA A 96 5.31 -17.63 9.30
C ALA A 96 4.55 -17.37 10.61
N LEU A 97 3.24 -17.11 10.54
CA LEU A 97 2.38 -16.91 11.72
C LEU A 97 2.45 -18.07 12.72
N ARG A 98 2.41 -19.32 12.22
CA ARG A 98 2.49 -20.53 13.06
C ARG A 98 3.88 -20.79 13.65
N VAL A 99 4.93 -20.33 12.97
CA VAL A 99 6.32 -20.45 13.43
C VAL A 99 6.64 -19.38 14.47
N ILE A 100 6.33 -18.12 14.18
CA ILE A 100 6.64 -16.96 15.02
C ILE A 100 5.71 -16.92 16.25
N LYS A 101 4.42 -17.27 16.06
CA LYS A 101 3.35 -17.14 17.07
C LYS A 101 3.33 -15.75 17.73
N PRO A 102 3.26 -14.67 16.93
CA PRO A 102 3.25 -13.31 17.46
C PRO A 102 2.01 -13.05 18.32
N LYS A 103 2.06 -12.03 19.18
CA LYS A 103 0.92 -11.59 19.99
C LYS A 103 -0.23 -11.08 19.11
N ALA A 104 0.10 -10.44 17.99
CA ALA A 104 -0.84 -9.96 16.99
C ALA A 104 -0.30 -10.08 15.55
N PHE A 105 -1.17 -9.92 14.57
CA PHE A 105 -0.77 -9.72 13.17
C PHE A 105 -1.61 -8.66 12.47
N ILE A 106 -1.04 -8.01 11.46
CA ILE A 106 -1.74 -7.08 10.56
C ILE A 106 -1.45 -7.49 9.11
N VAL A 107 -2.50 -7.72 8.35
CA VAL A 107 -2.43 -7.94 6.90
C VAL A 107 -3.13 -6.80 6.18
N GLU A 108 -2.49 -6.25 5.16
CA GLU A 108 -3.13 -5.36 4.18
C GLU A 108 -3.41 -6.10 2.87
N ASN A 109 -4.54 -5.77 2.24
CA ASN A 109 -4.81 -6.19 0.87
C ASN A 109 -5.74 -5.24 0.10
N VAL A 110 -5.89 -5.49 -1.21
CA VAL A 110 -6.77 -4.74 -2.10
C VAL A 110 -8.26 -4.92 -1.72
N SER A 111 -9.02 -3.83 -1.74
CA SER A 111 -10.45 -3.84 -1.39
C SER A 111 -11.32 -4.68 -2.34
N GLY A 112 -10.79 -5.07 -3.51
CA GLY A 112 -11.46 -5.96 -4.46
C GLY A 112 -11.74 -7.36 -3.89
N MET A 113 -11.05 -7.76 -2.82
CA MET A 113 -11.20 -9.05 -2.15
C MET A 113 -12.58 -9.26 -1.50
N VAL A 114 -13.29 -8.20 -1.14
CA VAL A 114 -14.63 -8.28 -0.50
C VAL A 114 -15.75 -8.47 -1.52
N ARG A 115 -15.46 -8.45 -2.83
CA ARG A 115 -16.49 -8.69 -3.85
C ARG A 115 -16.97 -10.14 -3.77
N ARG A 116 -18.27 -10.38 -3.95
CA ARG A 116 -18.92 -11.71 -3.88
C ARG A 116 -18.14 -12.86 -4.54
N ASN A 117 -17.54 -12.61 -5.71
CA ASN A 117 -16.78 -13.64 -6.44
C ASN A 117 -15.48 -14.09 -5.75
N PHE A 118 -15.06 -13.38 -4.70
CA PHE A 118 -13.78 -13.55 -4.00
C PHE A 118 -13.96 -13.77 -2.49
N GLU A 119 -15.22 -13.79 -2.03
CA GLU A 119 -15.58 -13.94 -0.62
C GLU A 119 -15.00 -15.23 -0.03
N HIS A 120 -15.05 -16.34 -0.77
CA HIS A 120 -14.48 -17.62 -0.35
C HIS A 120 -12.98 -17.53 0.01
N LEU A 121 -12.18 -16.78 -0.75
CA LEU A 121 -10.74 -16.64 -0.46
C LEU A 121 -10.48 -15.79 0.78
N LEU A 122 -11.36 -14.83 1.09
CA LEU A 122 -11.30 -14.09 2.35
C LEU A 122 -11.70 -14.99 3.54
N GLN A 123 -12.73 -15.82 3.36
CA GLN A 123 -13.16 -16.78 4.37
C GLN A 123 -12.08 -17.85 4.63
N ASP A 124 -11.39 -18.32 3.59
CA ASP A 124 -10.27 -19.27 3.73
C ASP A 124 -9.13 -18.66 4.56
N GLN A 125 -8.79 -17.38 4.33
CA GLN A 125 -7.80 -16.67 5.14
C GLN A 125 -8.24 -16.57 6.61
N PHE A 126 -9.49 -16.18 6.87
CA PHE A 126 -10.01 -16.11 8.25
C PHE A 126 -9.96 -17.47 8.93
N LYS A 127 -10.39 -18.53 8.24
CA LYS A 127 -10.31 -19.89 8.76
C LYS A 127 -8.87 -20.25 9.12
N VAL A 128 -7.91 -20.02 8.22
CA VAL A 128 -6.49 -20.34 8.44
C VAL A 128 -5.89 -19.58 9.63
N PHE A 129 -6.26 -18.31 9.81
CA PHE A 129 -5.76 -17.48 10.91
C PHE A 129 -6.44 -17.80 12.24
N THR A 130 -7.75 -18.09 12.23
CA THR A 130 -8.48 -18.55 13.43
C THR A 130 -7.98 -19.91 13.89
N GLU A 131 -7.76 -20.86 12.97
CA GLU A 131 -7.13 -22.16 13.27
C GLU A 131 -5.70 -22.04 13.80
N ALA A 132 -5.03 -20.91 13.56
CA ALA A 132 -3.73 -20.59 14.15
C ALA A 132 -3.82 -19.96 15.55
N GLY A 133 -5.03 -19.80 16.11
CA GLY A 133 -5.26 -19.32 17.49
C GLY A 133 -5.51 -17.81 17.61
N TYR A 134 -6.01 -17.15 16.57
CA TYR A 134 -6.23 -15.70 16.56
C TYR A 134 -7.70 -15.32 16.44
N LYS A 135 -8.13 -14.32 17.20
CA LYS A 135 -9.39 -13.62 16.98
C LYS A 135 -9.22 -12.60 15.86
N VAL A 136 -9.83 -12.86 14.71
CA VAL A 136 -9.62 -12.09 13.49
C VAL A 136 -10.77 -11.12 13.22
N LYS A 137 -10.44 -9.86 12.90
CA LYS A 137 -11.38 -8.87 12.36
C LYS A 137 -10.86 -8.30 11.05
N SER A 138 -11.78 -7.80 10.23
CA SER A 138 -11.41 -7.09 9.01
C SER A 138 -12.27 -5.87 8.75
N GLN A 139 -11.70 -4.85 8.09
CA GLN A 139 -12.41 -3.65 7.69
C GLN A 139 -11.77 -3.03 6.44
N ILE A 140 -12.61 -2.46 5.56
CA ILE A 140 -12.13 -1.60 4.47
C ILE A 140 -11.93 -0.18 5.02
N LEU A 141 -10.70 0.32 4.91
CA LEU A 141 -10.33 1.68 5.26
C LEU A 141 -9.94 2.48 4.01
N ASN A 142 -10.17 3.79 4.05
CA ASN A 142 -9.75 4.71 3.00
C ASN A 142 -8.63 5.61 3.51
N ALA A 143 -7.48 5.63 2.83
CA ALA A 143 -6.32 6.42 3.22
C ALA A 143 -6.64 7.92 3.41
N SER A 144 -7.56 8.48 2.63
CA SER A 144 -7.96 9.88 2.77
C SER A 144 -8.59 10.21 4.12
N HIS A 145 -9.15 9.24 4.83
CA HIS A 145 -9.72 9.43 6.16
C HIS A 145 -8.65 9.49 7.27
N PHE A 146 -7.38 9.28 6.92
CA PHE A 146 -6.22 9.21 7.82
C PHE A 146 -5.08 10.15 7.35
N GLY A 147 -5.44 11.26 6.70
CA GLY A 147 -4.49 12.34 6.38
C GLY A 147 -3.68 12.15 5.10
N VAL A 148 -3.99 11.13 4.28
CA VAL A 148 -3.30 10.88 3.01
C VAL A 148 -4.03 11.59 1.87
N ALA A 149 -3.30 12.30 1.01
CA ALA A 149 -3.87 13.05 -0.13
C ALA A 149 -4.32 12.18 -1.31
N GLN A 150 -4.90 11.02 -1.04
CA GLN A 150 -5.24 10.01 -2.03
C GLN A 150 -6.47 9.20 -1.59
N ASN A 151 -7.42 9.02 -2.51
CA ASN A 151 -8.49 8.06 -2.35
C ASN A 151 -7.98 6.64 -2.65
N ARG A 152 -7.66 5.89 -1.59
CA ARG A 152 -7.11 4.53 -1.66
C ARG A 152 -7.79 3.66 -0.62
N LYS A 153 -8.71 2.81 -1.10
CA LYS A 153 -9.41 1.83 -0.26
C LYS A 153 -8.62 0.53 -0.16
N ARG A 154 -8.45 0.02 1.05
CA ARG A 154 -7.75 -1.22 1.37
C ARG A 154 -8.47 -1.98 2.47
N ILE A 155 -8.46 -3.30 2.37
CA ILE A 155 -8.94 -4.16 3.46
C ILE A 155 -7.76 -4.46 4.36
N PHE A 156 -7.98 -4.29 5.65
CA PHE A 156 -7.07 -4.72 6.70
C PHE A 156 -7.67 -5.93 7.39
N ILE A 157 -6.85 -6.93 7.66
CA ILE A 157 -7.19 -8.11 8.45
C ILE A 157 -6.25 -8.10 9.65
N VAL A 158 -6.81 -8.01 10.84
CA VAL A 158 -6.05 -7.91 12.09
C VAL A 158 -6.45 -9.05 12.99
N GLY A 159 -5.48 -9.76 13.54
CA GLY A 159 -5.71 -10.84 14.49
C GLY A 159 -4.96 -10.60 15.78
N ILE A 160 -5.63 -10.83 16.91
CA ILE A 160 -5.01 -10.87 18.25
C ILE A 160 -5.05 -12.31 18.74
N HIS A 161 -3.94 -12.80 19.29
CA HIS A 161 -3.88 -14.17 19.79
C HIS A 161 -4.90 -14.37 20.92
N GLU A 162 -5.63 -15.48 20.90
CA GLU A 162 -6.79 -15.73 21.77
C GLU A 162 -6.44 -15.70 23.26
N SER A 163 -5.19 -16.02 23.62
CA SER A 163 -4.70 -16.00 25.00
C SER A 163 -4.79 -14.64 25.70
N PHE A 164 -4.86 -13.54 24.94
CA PHE A 164 -4.96 -12.19 25.52
C PHE A 164 -6.40 -11.80 25.90
N GLY A 165 -7.41 -12.60 25.52
CA GLY A 165 -8.80 -12.35 25.92
C GLY A 165 -9.42 -11.05 25.38
N THR A 166 -8.69 -10.27 24.59
CA THR A 166 -9.13 -8.98 24.03
C THR A 166 -9.47 -9.09 22.55
N GLU A 167 -10.08 -8.04 22.00
CA GLU A 167 -10.40 -7.94 20.59
C GLU A 167 -9.86 -6.63 20.01
N TYR A 168 -9.45 -6.68 18.76
CA TYR A 168 -9.05 -5.49 18.03
C TYR A 168 -10.27 -4.61 17.69
N THR A 169 -10.07 -3.28 17.65
CA THR A 169 -11.06 -2.33 17.15
C THR A 169 -10.38 -1.40 16.14
N PHE A 170 -10.94 -1.31 14.94
CA PHE A 170 -10.36 -0.47 13.89
C PHE A 170 -10.41 1.02 14.26
N PRO A 171 -9.39 1.80 13.88
CA PRO A 171 -9.36 3.23 14.13
C PRO A 171 -10.50 3.92 13.37
N GLN A 172 -11.06 4.96 14.00
CA GLN A 172 -12.06 5.80 13.35
C GLN A 172 -11.41 6.82 12.42
N ALA A 173 -12.18 7.29 11.44
CA ALA A 173 -11.73 8.36 10.56
C ALA A 173 -11.36 9.62 11.38
N SER A 174 -10.26 10.27 11.02
CA SER A 174 -9.84 11.55 11.61
C SER A 174 -9.94 12.72 10.61
N PHE A 175 -10.16 12.41 9.32
CA PHE A 175 -10.31 13.36 8.23
C PHE A 175 -11.62 13.12 7.46
N GLY A 176 -12.31 14.19 7.09
CA GLY A 176 -13.57 14.16 6.34
C GLY A 176 -14.61 15.17 6.84
N GLU A 177 -15.86 14.95 6.44
CA GLU A 177 -16.99 15.79 6.84
C GLU A 177 -17.22 15.75 8.36
N GLY A 178 -17.28 16.92 9.01
CA GLY A 178 -17.39 17.02 10.47
C GLY A 178 -16.11 16.69 11.25
N LEU A 179 -14.99 16.45 10.55
CA LEU A 179 -13.67 16.15 11.11
C LEU A 179 -12.63 17.13 10.58
N LYS A 180 -11.33 16.79 10.63
CA LYS A 180 -10.29 17.59 9.95
C LYS A 180 -10.55 17.58 8.43
N PRO A 181 -10.36 18.71 7.72
CA PRO A 181 -10.49 18.74 6.26
C PRO A 181 -9.55 17.73 5.61
N TYR A 182 -9.97 17.09 4.51
CA TYR A 182 -9.11 16.17 3.76
C TYR A 182 -7.80 16.84 3.34
N THR A 183 -6.67 16.15 3.51
CA THR A 183 -5.39 16.53 2.90
C THR A 183 -5.54 16.53 1.39
N THR A 184 -5.27 17.66 0.75
CA THR A 184 -5.44 17.87 -0.70
C THR A 184 -4.16 17.55 -1.47
N ILE A 185 -4.24 17.48 -2.81
CA ILE A 185 -3.04 17.40 -3.66
C ILE A 185 -2.13 18.61 -3.40
N LYS A 186 -2.72 19.81 -3.22
CA LYS A 186 -1.97 21.03 -2.93
C LYS A 186 -1.19 20.94 -1.63
N ASP A 187 -1.77 20.38 -0.58
CA ASP A 187 -1.08 20.22 0.72
C ASP A 187 0.12 19.26 0.61
N ALA A 188 0.02 18.24 -0.26
CA ALA A 188 1.04 17.20 -0.38
C ALA A 188 2.21 17.56 -1.31
N ILE A 189 1.95 18.29 -2.40
CA ILE A 189 2.94 18.54 -3.45
C ILE A 189 2.97 19.99 -3.97
N GLY A 190 2.22 20.92 -3.36
CA GLY A 190 2.12 22.30 -3.85
C GLY A 190 3.43 23.10 -3.74
N ASP A 191 4.41 22.58 -3.01
CA ASP A 191 5.77 23.10 -2.89
C ASP A 191 6.75 22.51 -3.93
N MET A 192 6.33 21.50 -4.70
CA MET A 192 7.17 20.80 -5.68
C MET A 192 7.19 21.53 -7.04
N PRO A 193 8.26 21.37 -7.84
CA PRO A 193 8.33 21.96 -9.17
C PRO A 193 7.24 21.42 -10.10
N GLU A 194 6.62 22.30 -10.89
CA GLU A 194 5.56 21.89 -11.81
C GLU A 194 6.04 20.99 -12.94
N TRP A 195 7.33 21.02 -13.34
CA TRP A 195 7.87 20.23 -14.45
C TRP A 195 9.24 19.64 -14.11
N PRO A 196 9.31 18.62 -13.22
CA PRO A 196 10.58 18.01 -12.84
C PRO A 196 11.17 17.18 -13.98
N THR A 197 12.39 17.50 -14.40
CA THR A 197 13.06 16.80 -15.51
C THR A 197 13.41 15.37 -15.12
N GLY A 198 12.99 14.40 -15.95
CA GLY A 198 13.38 12.99 -15.78
C GLY A 198 12.73 12.27 -14.61
N GLU A 199 11.69 12.84 -13.98
CA GLU A 199 11.01 12.23 -12.83
C GLU A 199 9.60 11.69 -13.14
N PHE A 200 9.07 12.00 -14.32
CA PHE A 200 7.74 11.54 -14.71
C PHE A 200 7.75 10.75 -16.02
N TYR A 201 6.73 9.92 -16.19
CA TYR A 201 6.55 9.10 -17.37
C TYR A 201 5.93 9.94 -18.51
N ASP A 202 6.75 10.28 -19.49
CA ASP A 202 6.53 11.30 -20.53
C ASP A 202 5.96 10.74 -21.85
N ILE A 203 5.61 9.45 -21.91
CA ILE A 203 4.97 8.90 -23.11
C ILE A 203 3.61 9.56 -23.38
N ASP A 204 3.26 9.66 -24.66
CA ASP A 204 1.95 10.12 -25.13
C ASP A 204 0.77 9.41 -24.48
N PHE A 205 -0.34 10.14 -24.39
CA PHE A 205 -1.60 9.64 -23.85
C PHE A 205 -2.34 8.78 -24.87
N HIS A 206 -2.01 7.50 -24.91
CA HIS A 206 -2.70 6.52 -25.74
C HIS A 206 -4.22 6.43 -25.44
N TRP A 207 -5.04 6.00 -26.39
CA TRP A 207 -6.51 5.94 -26.25
C TRP A 207 -6.97 5.20 -24.98
N TYR A 208 -6.26 4.14 -24.58
CA TYR A 208 -6.59 3.39 -23.37
C TYR A 208 -6.35 4.21 -22.09
N TYR A 209 -5.35 5.11 -22.09
CA TYR A 209 -5.20 6.08 -21.02
C TYR A 209 -6.36 7.09 -21.03
N MET A 210 -6.81 7.51 -22.20
CA MET A 210 -7.93 8.45 -22.35
C MET A 210 -9.31 7.80 -22.12
N SER A 211 -9.36 6.53 -21.75
CA SER A 211 -10.63 5.84 -21.44
C SER A 211 -11.28 6.26 -20.12
N ARG A 212 -10.55 6.95 -19.23
CA ARG A 212 -11.07 7.36 -17.92
C ARG A 212 -10.51 8.70 -17.50
N ASN A 213 -11.31 9.47 -16.78
CA ASN A 213 -10.82 10.64 -16.09
C ASN A 213 -9.79 10.23 -15.02
N ARG A 214 -8.55 10.72 -15.19
CA ARG A 214 -7.41 10.48 -14.29
C ARG A 214 -6.89 11.77 -13.64
N ARG A 215 -7.58 12.89 -13.82
CA ARG A 215 -7.23 14.20 -13.26
C ARG A 215 -8.09 14.53 -12.05
N GLN A 216 -7.51 15.26 -11.11
CA GLN A 216 -8.18 15.94 -10.00
C GLN A 216 -7.59 17.35 -9.87
N GLY A 217 -8.36 18.28 -9.33
CA GLY A 217 -7.90 19.64 -9.04
C GLY A 217 -7.00 19.72 -7.80
N TRP A 218 -6.34 20.86 -7.62
CA TRP A 218 -5.42 21.11 -6.50
C TRP A 218 -6.06 20.92 -5.12
N ASP A 219 -7.29 21.38 -4.94
CA ASP A 219 -8.01 21.32 -3.65
C ASP A 219 -8.76 19.99 -3.43
N GLN A 220 -8.47 18.97 -4.24
CA GLN A 220 -9.08 17.64 -4.14
C GLN A 220 -8.05 16.60 -3.69
N VAL A 221 -8.54 15.47 -3.17
CA VAL A 221 -7.72 14.27 -2.97
C VAL A 221 -7.39 13.63 -4.32
N SER A 222 -6.16 13.11 -4.45
CA SER A 222 -5.75 12.39 -5.65
C SER A 222 -6.53 11.09 -5.84
N LYS A 223 -6.60 10.64 -7.09
CA LYS A 223 -7.01 9.26 -7.41
C LYS A 223 -5.92 8.30 -6.92
N THR A 224 -6.26 7.01 -6.81
CA THR A 224 -5.29 6.00 -6.35
C THR A 224 -4.00 6.03 -7.18
N ILE A 225 -2.87 6.13 -6.50
CA ILE A 225 -1.53 5.98 -7.07
C ILE A 225 -1.33 4.51 -7.43
N VAL A 226 -0.88 4.26 -8.67
CA VAL A 226 -0.80 2.93 -9.26
C VAL A 226 0.64 2.55 -9.57
N ALA A 227 0.94 1.24 -9.56
CA ALA A 227 2.28 0.74 -9.84
C ALA A 227 2.70 0.90 -11.31
N ASN A 228 1.74 0.89 -12.24
CA ASN A 228 2.03 1.03 -13.66
C ASN A 228 2.04 2.52 -14.05
N PRO A 229 3.22 3.09 -14.43
CA PRO A 229 3.32 4.51 -14.75
C PRO A 229 2.48 4.93 -15.94
N ARG A 230 2.19 4.03 -16.89
CA ARG A 230 1.31 4.33 -18.02
C ARG A 230 -0.08 4.75 -17.56
N HIS A 231 -0.54 4.30 -16.40
CA HIS A 231 -1.86 4.59 -15.85
C HIS A 231 -1.84 5.60 -14.69
N MET A 232 -0.69 6.18 -14.38
CA MET A 232 -0.52 7.15 -13.30
C MET A 232 -1.51 8.32 -13.46
N PRO A 233 -2.13 8.82 -12.38
CA PRO A 233 -3.01 9.99 -12.44
C PRO A 233 -2.29 11.24 -12.99
N LEU A 234 -3.09 12.15 -13.54
CA LEU A 234 -2.61 13.41 -14.11
C LEU A 234 -2.33 14.41 -13.00
N HIS A 235 -1.24 15.17 -13.17
CA HIS A 235 -0.95 16.33 -12.33
C HIS A 235 -2.02 17.42 -12.55
N PRO A 236 -2.44 18.20 -11.52
CA PRO A 236 -3.51 19.20 -11.65
C PRO A 236 -3.27 20.31 -12.68
N ILE A 237 -2.00 20.57 -13.05
CA ILE A 237 -1.62 21.50 -14.13
C ILE A 237 -2.08 21.04 -15.51
N SER A 238 -2.31 19.73 -15.68
CA SER A 238 -2.83 19.18 -16.92
C SER A 238 -4.24 19.72 -17.18
N PRO A 239 -4.63 19.91 -18.46
CA PRO A 239 -5.98 20.33 -18.79
C PRO A 239 -7.03 19.42 -18.15
N GLU A 240 -8.19 20.01 -17.89
CA GLU A 240 -9.34 19.22 -17.46
C GLU A 240 -9.75 18.21 -18.55
N LEU A 241 -10.43 17.15 -18.12
CA LEU A 241 -10.92 16.11 -19.01
C LEU A 241 -12.44 16.22 -19.12
N GLU A 242 -12.96 16.29 -20.34
CA GLU A 242 -14.39 16.19 -20.61
C GLU A 242 -14.77 14.81 -21.14
N LYS A 243 -15.97 14.35 -20.77
CA LYS A 243 -16.46 13.02 -21.11
C LYS A 243 -17.19 13.05 -22.45
N LEU A 244 -16.75 12.21 -23.38
CA LEU A 244 -17.37 12.05 -24.70
C LEU A 244 -18.23 10.78 -24.80
N GLY A 245 -17.94 9.78 -23.96
CA GLY A 245 -18.65 8.50 -23.94
C GLY A 245 -18.32 7.66 -22.71
N PRO A 246 -18.78 6.40 -22.63
CA PRO A 246 -18.52 5.53 -21.48
C PRO A 246 -17.03 5.40 -21.13
N ASP A 247 -16.20 5.14 -22.14
CA ASP A 247 -14.76 4.94 -22.04
C ASP A 247 -13.99 5.89 -22.97
N ALA A 248 -14.47 7.14 -23.11
CA ALA A 248 -13.86 8.13 -23.98
C ALA A 248 -13.85 9.51 -23.31
N TRP A 249 -12.64 10.04 -23.12
CA TRP A 249 -12.38 11.37 -22.59
C TRP A 249 -11.38 12.09 -23.47
N ARG A 250 -11.42 13.41 -23.47
CA ARG A 250 -10.39 14.25 -24.10
C ARG A 250 -10.01 15.42 -23.20
N PHE A 251 -8.83 15.97 -23.42
CA PHE A 251 -8.45 17.26 -22.83
C PHE A 251 -9.34 18.36 -23.40
N VAL A 252 -9.70 19.32 -22.55
CA VAL A 252 -10.51 20.49 -22.97
C VAL A 252 -9.72 21.50 -23.81
N ASN A 253 -8.39 21.43 -23.79
CA ASN A 253 -7.48 22.24 -24.59
C ASN A 253 -6.12 21.54 -24.76
N ASP A 254 -5.23 22.14 -25.56
CA ASP A 254 -3.92 21.59 -25.91
C ASP A 254 -2.78 22.04 -24.97
N ASN A 255 -3.09 22.57 -23.78
CA ASN A 255 -2.04 22.93 -22.83
C ASN A 255 -1.24 21.68 -22.42
N PRO A 256 0.06 21.82 -22.09
CA PRO A 256 0.90 20.70 -21.71
C PRO A 256 0.30 19.89 -20.55
N ALA A 257 0.28 18.57 -20.70
CA ALA A 257 -0.24 17.63 -19.72
C ALA A 257 0.85 16.67 -19.27
N ARG A 258 0.81 16.25 -18.00
CA ARG A 258 1.72 15.23 -17.49
C ARG A 258 1.09 14.40 -16.38
N ARG A 259 1.67 13.22 -16.20
CA ARG A 259 1.40 12.35 -15.05
C ARG A 259 2.14 12.87 -13.82
N PHE A 260 1.71 12.45 -12.62
CA PHE A 260 2.51 12.68 -11.40
C PHE A 260 3.90 12.04 -11.54
N SER A 261 4.94 12.71 -11.04
CA SER A 261 6.27 12.15 -10.90
C SER A 261 6.29 11.03 -9.84
N TYR A 262 7.33 10.20 -9.82
CA TYR A 262 7.41 9.15 -8.78
C TYR A 262 7.58 9.73 -7.37
N ARG A 263 8.15 10.93 -7.23
CA ARG A 263 8.28 11.63 -5.94
C ARG A 263 6.96 12.25 -5.48
N GLU A 264 6.24 12.90 -6.39
CA GLU A 264 4.89 13.41 -6.13
C GLU A 264 3.97 12.25 -5.73
N ALA A 265 4.06 11.12 -6.45
CA ALA A 265 3.30 9.91 -6.14
C ALA A 265 3.61 9.36 -4.73
N ALA A 266 4.86 9.49 -4.26
CA ALA A 266 5.24 9.10 -2.90
C ALA A 266 4.64 10.04 -1.84
N ARG A 267 4.74 11.37 -2.03
CA ARG A 267 4.11 12.35 -1.12
C ARG A 267 2.59 12.21 -1.08
N LEU A 268 1.95 11.94 -2.22
CA LEU A 268 0.51 11.65 -2.29
C LEU A 268 0.13 10.32 -1.60
N GLN A 269 1.06 9.37 -1.47
CA GLN A 269 0.90 8.15 -0.65
C GLN A 269 1.16 8.42 0.84
N GLY A 270 1.52 9.65 1.24
CA GLY A 270 1.84 9.99 2.64
C GLY A 270 3.25 9.61 3.06
N PHE A 271 4.14 9.32 2.11
CA PHE A 271 5.58 9.28 2.41
C PHE A 271 6.08 10.72 2.58
N GLY A 272 6.97 10.93 3.56
CA GLY A 272 7.73 12.18 3.67
C GLY A 272 8.81 12.26 2.59
N ASP A 273 10.02 12.66 2.98
CA ASP A 273 11.16 12.70 2.07
C ASP A 273 11.80 11.31 1.88
N ILE A 274 11.04 10.40 1.29
CA ILE A 274 11.54 9.06 0.96
C ILE A 274 12.66 9.14 -0.09
N MET A 275 13.75 8.42 0.18
CA MET A 275 14.89 8.32 -0.71
C MET A 275 14.71 7.23 -1.76
N PHE A 276 15.04 7.57 -3.01
CA PHE A 276 15.09 6.63 -4.14
C PHE A 276 16.54 6.52 -4.60
N PRO A 277 17.29 5.50 -4.18
CA PRO A 277 18.69 5.35 -4.57
C PRO A 277 18.80 5.10 -6.08
N ASP A 278 19.78 5.74 -6.70
CA ASP A 278 20.05 5.56 -8.13
C ASP A 278 20.98 4.35 -8.34
N THR A 279 20.38 3.16 -8.33
CA THR A 279 21.07 1.88 -8.59
C THR A 279 20.82 1.41 -10.01
N GLU A 280 21.56 0.40 -10.47
CA GLU A 280 21.29 -0.27 -11.76
C GLU A 280 19.84 -0.80 -11.90
N ARG A 281 19.16 -0.99 -10.76
CA ARG A 281 17.78 -1.48 -10.67
C ARG A 281 16.73 -0.36 -10.69
N ALA A 282 17.17 0.90 -10.60
CA ALA A 282 16.36 2.10 -10.41
C ALA A 282 15.70 2.62 -11.71
N SER A 283 15.10 1.72 -12.49
CA SER A 283 14.33 2.16 -13.67
C SER A 283 13.11 2.99 -13.26
N MET A 284 12.69 3.90 -14.15
CA MET A 284 11.46 4.69 -13.97
C MET A 284 10.26 3.80 -13.61
N ASN A 285 10.09 2.69 -14.33
CA ASN A 285 9.02 1.73 -14.06
C ASN A 285 9.09 1.15 -12.65
N MET A 286 10.30 0.84 -12.16
CA MET A 286 10.48 0.29 -10.82
C MET A 286 10.23 1.32 -9.73
N LYS A 287 10.65 2.58 -9.92
CA LYS A 287 10.32 3.70 -9.01
C LYS A 287 8.81 3.86 -8.81
N TYR A 288 8.03 3.80 -9.88
CA TYR A 288 6.57 3.80 -9.79
C TYR A 288 6.00 2.50 -9.23
N THR A 289 6.58 1.35 -9.56
CA THR A 289 6.09 0.04 -9.11
C THR A 289 6.14 -0.07 -7.59
N VAL A 290 7.29 0.25 -6.98
CA VAL A 290 7.47 0.12 -5.54
C VAL A 290 6.55 1.08 -4.77
N ILE A 291 6.39 2.32 -5.25
CA ILE A 291 5.50 3.29 -4.63
C ILE A 291 4.04 2.94 -4.84
N GLY A 292 3.61 2.56 -6.04
CA GLY A 292 2.21 2.22 -6.29
C GLY A 292 1.74 0.97 -5.55
N ASN A 293 2.65 0.03 -5.29
CA ASN A 293 2.39 -1.17 -4.47
C ASN A 293 2.36 -0.87 -2.97
N ALA A 294 3.08 0.14 -2.51
CA ALA A 294 3.15 0.46 -1.08
C ALA A 294 1.79 0.76 -0.45
N VAL A 295 1.69 0.46 0.84
CA VAL A 295 0.60 0.92 1.70
C VAL A 295 0.93 2.33 2.21
N PRO A 296 -0.03 3.27 2.25
CA PRO A 296 0.20 4.59 2.83
C PRO A 296 0.64 4.48 4.30
N PRO A 297 1.83 5.02 4.67
CA PRO A 297 2.32 4.94 6.04
C PRO A 297 1.35 5.48 7.10
N PRO A 298 0.69 6.66 6.92
CA PRO A 298 -0.23 7.19 7.93
C PRO A 298 -1.44 6.30 8.19
N LEU A 299 -1.93 5.60 7.16
CA LEU A 299 -3.04 4.66 7.31
C LEU A 299 -2.60 3.40 8.08
N PHE A 300 -1.42 2.86 7.75
CA PHE A 300 -0.89 1.68 8.46
C PHE A 300 -0.55 2.01 9.91
N GLU A 301 0.01 3.19 10.17
CA GLU A 301 0.26 3.72 11.51
C GLU A 301 -1.02 3.78 12.35
N ALA A 302 -2.12 4.31 11.79
CA ALA A 302 -3.40 4.38 12.50
C ALA A 302 -3.94 2.98 12.87
N VAL A 303 -3.74 1.98 12.01
CA VAL A 303 -4.12 0.58 12.27
C VAL A 303 -3.23 -0.03 13.35
N ALA A 304 -1.90 0.19 13.28
CA ALA A 304 -0.97 -0.32 14.28
C ALA A 304 -1.18 0.31 15.67
N LYS A 305 -1.42 1.63 15.74
CA LYS A 305 -1.72 2.35 16.99
C LYS A 305 -3.03 1.94 17.66
N ALA A 306 -3.94 1.31 16.91
CA ALA A 306 -5.20 0.80 17.45
C ALA A 306 -5.06 -0.62 18.05
N LEU A 307 -3.88 -1.23 17.98
CA LEU A 307 -3.63 -2.49 18.67
C LEU A 307 -3.75 -2.30 20.19
N PRO A 308 -4.32 -3.28 20.92
CA PRO A 308 -4.42 -3.19 22.37
C PRO A 308 -3.04 -3.22 23.02
N ASP A 309 -2.96 -2.72 24.25
CA ASP A 309 -1.73 -2.77 25.05
C ASP A 309 -1.51 -4.19 25.58
N ILE A 310 -0.73 -4.98 24.83
CA ILE A 310 -0.41 -6.40 25.11
C ILE A 310 1.11 -6.66 25.07
N TRP A 311 1.92 -5.61 25.12
CA TRP A 311 3.32 -5.62 24.70
C TRP A 311 4.34 -5.90 25.80
N ASP A 312 3.88 -6.28 26.99
CA ASP A 312 4.71 -6.63 28.16
C ASP A 312 5.86 -7.61 27.87
#